data_AF-A0A975MQ16-F1
#
_entry.id   AF-A0A975MQ16-F1
#
_cell.length_a   1.000
_cell.length_b   1.000
_cell.length_c   1.000
_cell.angle_alpha   90.00
_cell.angle_beta   90.00
_cell.angle_gamma   90.00
#
_symmetry.space_group_name_H-M   'P 1'
#
loop_
_entity.id
_entity.type
_entity.pdbx_description
1 polymer ?
#
loop_
_entity_poly.entity_id
_entity_poly.type
_entity_poly.pdbx_seq_one_letter_code
_entity_poly.pdbx_strand_id
1 'polypeptide(L)'
;MQYDFPDIKTVNASYSHKLHELIGVAGLQQDLRNKEQIDTDFGDNWATAKDWSEDSRYEWNICRTQAQSLRDAVTNPDSGVLAWLKNYW
;
A
#
# COMPACT_ATOMS: atom_id res chain seq x y z
N MET A 1 -11.11 30.81 0.61
CA MET A 1 -10.01 30.15 -0.13
C MET A 1 -10.39 28.68 -0.32
N GLN A 2 -11.47 28.44 -1.08
CA GLN A 2 -12.14 27.14 -1.15
C GLN A 2 -12.21 26.71 -2.62
N TYR A 3 -11.05 26.61 -3.31
CA TYR A 3 -10.84 25.93 -4.60
C TYR A 3 -9.33 25.97 -4.93
N ASP A 4 -8.45 25.68 -3.98
CA ASP A 4 -7.07 25.35 -4.38
C ASP A 4 -7.13 23.98 -5.04
N PHE A 5 -6.95 23.96 -6.37
CA PHE A 5 -6.75 22.72 -7.08
C PHE A 5 -5.48 22.06 -6.50
N PRO A 6 -5.54 20.77 -6.13
CA PRO A 6 -4.35 20.07 -5.64
C PRO A 6 -3.22 20.20 -6.67
N ASP A 7 -2.00 20.34 -6.17
CA ASP A 7 -0.80 20.44 -7.01
C ASP A 7 -0.81 19.33 -8.08
N ILE A 8 -0.51 19.68 -9.33
CA ILE A 8 -0.62 18.76 -10.46
C ILE A 8 0.21 17.48 -10.25
N LYS A 9 1.28 17.54 -9.45
CA LYS A 9 2.07 16.36 -9.08
C LYS A 9 1.31 15.46 -8.13
N THR A 10 0.58 16.02 -7.16
CA THR A 10 -0.31 15.28 -6.26
C THR A 10 -1.42 14.57 -7.03
N VAL A 11 -2.01 15.26 -8.02
CA VAL A 11 -3.03 14.68 -8.90
C VAL A 11 -2.42 13.52 -9.68
N ASN A 12 -1.31 13.73 -10.38
CA ASN A 12 -0.67 12.69 -11.19
C ASN A 12 -0.15 11.51 -10.36
N ALA A 13 0.38 11.74 -9.17
CA ALA A 13 0.87 10.69 -8.28
C ALA A 13 -0.27 9.76 -7.80
N SER A 14 -1.49 10.30 -7.66
CA SER A 14 -2.68 9.51 -7.31
C SER A 14 -3.06 8.49 -8.40
N TYR A 15 -2.65 8.72 -9.65
CA TYR A 15 -2.85 7.81 -10.78
C TYR A 15 -1.67 6.87 -11.04
N SER A 16 -0.65 6.87 -10.18
CA SER A 16 0.56 6.06 -10.40
C SER A 16 0.35 4.56 -10.16
N HIS A 17 -0.71 4.17 -9.43
CA HIS A 17 -0.93 2.83 -8.89
C HIS A 17 0.23 2.27 -8.05
N LYS A 18 1.19 3.13 -7.66
CA LYS A 18 2.34 2.75 -6.84
C LYS A 18 2.03 3.01 -5.38
N LEU A 19 1.71 1.94 -4.66
CA LEU A 19 1.28 2.02 -3.27
C LEU A 19 2.23 2.82 -2.37
N HIS A 20 3.55 2.69 -2.55
CA HIS A 20 4.53 3.44 -1.75
C HIS A 20 4.51 4.96 -2.02
N GLU A 21 4.26 5.40 -3.26
CA GLU A 21 4.11 6.82 -3.60
C GLU A 21 2.80 7.37 -3.01
N LEU A 22 1.73 6.57 -3.07
CA LEU A 22 0.41 6.94 -2.54
C LEU A 22 0.41 7.15 -1.02
N ILE A 23 1.18 6.38 -0.25
CA ILE A 23 1.38 6.64 1.19
C ILE A 23 2.02 8.01 1.43
N GLY A 24 2.93 8.43 0.56
CA GLY A 24 3.52 9.78 0.57
C GLY A 24 2.46 10.85 0.36
N VAL A 25 1.63 10.68 -0.67
CA VAL A 25 0.52 11.59 -0.98
C VAL A 25 -0.49 11.68 0.16
N ALA A 26 -0.77 10.55 0.84
CA ALA A 26 -1.68 10.50 1.98
C ALA A 26 -1.10 11.07 3.28
N GLY A 27 0.18 11.44 3.31
CA GLY A 27 0.86 11.93 4.52
C GLY A 27 1.15 10.84 5.57
N LEU A 28 1.04 9.56 5.21
CA LEU A 28 1.12 8.42 6.13
C LEU A 28 2.53 7.83 6.28
N GLN A 29 3.55 8.51 5.76
CA GLN A 29 4.93 7.99 5.73
C GLN A 29 5.52 7.77 7.12
N GLN A 30 5.23 8.64 8.09
CA GLN A 30 5.74 8.47 9.45
C GLN A 30 4.99 7.35 10.18
N ASP A 31 3.67 7.29 10.00
CA ASP A 31 2.84 6.22 10.54
C ASP A 31 3.25 4.84 10.04
N LEU A 32 3.54 4.75 8.73
CA LEU A 32 4.06 3.52 8.12
C LEU A 32 5.35 3.08 8.80
N ARG A 33 6.35 3.97 8.90
CA ARG A 33 7.63 3.68 9.56
C ARG A 33 7.45 3.23 11.01
N ASN A 34 6.56 3.88 11.75
CA ASN A 34 6.28 3.52 13.14
C ASN A 34 5.67 2.11 13.21
N LYS A 35 4.71 1.79 12.33
CA LYS A 35 4.07 0.47 12.29
C LYS A 35 5.08 -0.63 11.92
N GLU A 36 5.93 -0.40 10.92
CA GLU A 36 7.00 -1.34 10.53
C GLU A 36 8.00 -1.61 11.68
N GLN A 37 8.25 -0.63 12.55
CA GLN A 37 9.15 -0.81 13.71
C GLN A 37 8.53 -1.61 14.86
N ILE A 38 7.22 -1.53 15.03
CA ILE A 38 6.51 -2.14 16.17
C ILE A 38 5.98 -3.53 15.80
N ASP A 39 5.75 -3.78 14.52
CA ASP A 39 5.16 -5.02 14.00
C ASP A 39 5.93 -5.50 12.77
N THR A 40 6.82 -6.48 13.00
CA THR A 40 7.63 -7.11 11.95
C THR A 40 6.76 -7.81 10.91
N ASP A 41 5.68 -8.47 11.32
CA ASP A 41 4.78 -9.18 10.40
C ASP A 41 4.09 -8.19 9.47
N PHE A 42 3.73 -7.00 9.98
CA PHE A 42 3.25 -5.91 9.14
C PHE A 42 4.32 -5.43 8.16
N GLY A 43 5.58 -5.33 8.58
CA GLY A 43 6.69 -4.98 7.69
C GLY A 43 6.83 -5.94 6.51
N ASP A 44 6.75 -7.25 6.76
CA ASP A 44 6.82 -8.29 5.71
C ASP A 44 5.58 -8.24 4.79
N ASN A 45 4.39 -8.04 5.36
CA ASN A 45 3.15 -7.88 4.62
C ASN A 45 3.20 -6.62 3.74
N TRP A 46 3.71 -5.51 4.27
CA TRP A 46 3.89 -4.27 3.53
C TRP A 46 4.89 -4.45 2.39
N ALA A 47 6.02 -5.12 2.64
CA ALA A 47 7.01 -5.41 1.62
C ALA A 47 6.42 -6.23 0.46
N THR A 48 5.57 -7.20 0.79
CA THR A 48 4.86 -8.02 -0.21
C THR A 48 3.83 -7.20 -0.99
N ALA A 49 3.02 -6.40 -0.31
CA ALA A 49 1.92 -5.67 -0.92
C ALA A 49 2.39 -4.49 -1.78
N LYS A 50 3.44 -3.77 -1.36
CA LYS A 50 3.92 -2.56 -2.04
C LYS A 50 4.54 -2.85 -3.41
N ASP A 51 5.02 -4.07 -3.62
CA ASP A 51 5.71 -4.50 -4.84
C ASP A 51 4.72 -5.03 -5.90
N TRP A 52 3.45 -5.21 -5.54
CA TRP A 52 2.41 -5.58 -6.50
C TRP A 52 1.97 -4.37 -7.33
N SER A 53 1.85 -4.56 -8.65
CA SER A 53 1.26 -3.59 -9.57
C SER A 53 0.00 -4.15 -10.21
N GLU A 54 -0.82 -3.28 -10.79
CA GLU A 54 -2.02 -3.71 -11.52
C GLU A 54 -1.70 -4.60 -12.74
N ASP A 55 -0.53 -4.44 -13.34
CA ASP A 55 -0.04 -5.25 -14.45
C ASP A 55 0.11 -6.72 -14.06
N SER A 56 0.48 -6.99 -12.80
CA SER A 56 0.61 -8.35 -12.27
C SER A 56 -0.69 -9.15 -12.37
N ARG A 57 -1.85 -8.51 -12.54
CA ARG A 57 -3.12 -9.21 -12.84
C ARG A 57 -3.05 -10.04 -14.13
N TYR A 58 -2.27 -9.60 -15.10
CA TYR A 58 -2.17 -10.17 -16.44
C TYR A 58 -0.92 -11.04 -16.63
N GLU A 59 -0.08 -11.14 -15.60
CA GLU A 59 1.09 -12.00 -15.60
C GLU A 59 0.68 -13.47 -15.48
N TRP A 60 1.07 -14.27 -16.47
CA TRP A 60 0.76 -15.70 -16.55
C TRP A 60 1.71 -16.57 -15.71
N ASN A 61 2.82 -15.99 -15.25
CA ASN A 61 3.88 -16.63 -14.48
C ASN A 61 3.70 -16.50 -12.96
N ILE A 62 2.64 -15.81 -12.48
CA ILE A 62 2.35 -15.73 -11.05
C ILE A 62 1.80 -17.07 -10.58
N CYS A 63 2.53 -17.70 -9.65
CA CYS A 63 2.10 -18.95 -9.08
C CYS A 63 1.15 -18.74 -7.89
N ARG A 64 0.43 -19.81 -7.52
CA ARG A 64 -0.55 -19.79 -6.42
C ARG A 64 0.03 -19.24 -5.12
N THR A 65 1.27 -19.60 -4.79
CA THR A 65 1.90 -19.17 -3.53
C THR A 65 2.11 -17.66 -3.51
N GLN A 66 2.60 -17.06 -4.61
CA GLN A 66 2.75 -15.60 -4.72
C GLN A 66 1.40 -14.88 -4.59
N ALA A 67 0.37 -15.36 -5.28
CA ALA A 67 -0.97 -14.78 -5.19
C ALA A 67 -1.56 -14.89 -3.77
N GLN A 68 -1.28 -16.00 -3.09
CA GLN A 68 -1.73 -16.22 -1.72
C GLN A 68 -0.96 -15.34 -0.72
N SER A 69 0.36 -15.22 -0.86
CA SER A 69 1.17 -14.30 -0.06
C SER A 69 0.68 -12.86 -0.18
N LEU A 70 0.37 -12.37 -1.39
CA LEU A 70 -0.21 -11.04 -1.57
C LEU A 70 -1.56 -10.92 -0.86
N ARG A 71 -2.46 -11.87 -1.06
CA ARG A 71 -3.79 -11.85 -0.43
C ARG A 71 -3.66 -11.81 1.09
N ASP A 72 -2.81 -12.66 1.66
CA ASP A 72 -2.63 -12.76 3.10
C ASP A 72 -2.00 -11.48 3.64
N ALA A 73 -0.99 -10.92 2.96
CA ALA A 73 -0.38 -9.64 3.31
C ALA A 73 -1.37 -8.47 3.33
N VAL A 74 -2.32 -8.45 2.41
CA VAL A 74 -3.37 -7.42 2.36
C VAL A 74 -4.43 -7.65 3.44
N THR A 75 -4.86 -8.91 3.65
CA THR A 75 -6.07 -9.25 4.41
C THR A 75 -5.84 -9.77 5.82
N ASN A 76 -4.59 -9.92 6.26
CA ASN A 76 -4.27 -10.32 7.62
C ASN A 76 -4.98 -9.38 8.63
N PRO A 77 -5.69 -9.94 9.63
CA PRO A 77 -6.53 -9.15 10.53
C PRO A 77 -5.73 -8.24 11.48
N ASP A 78 -4.54 -8.65 11.88
CA ASP A 78 -3.73 -7.96 12.91
C ASP A 78 -2.63 -7.09 12.26
N SER A 79 -2.00 -7.63 11.22
CA SER A 79 -0.80 -7.08 10.59
C SER A 79 -0.98 -6.84 9.09
N GLY A 80 -2.22 -6.88 8.58
CA GLY A 80 -2.50 -6.67 7.17
C GLY A 80 -2.55 -5.20 6.76
N VAL A 81 -2.13 -4.90 5.53
CA VAL A 81 -2.09 -3.53 5.01
C VAL A 81 -3.48 -2.90 4.99
N LEU A 82 -4.52 -3.65 4.62
CA LEU A 82 -5.89 -3.12 4.60
C LEU A 82 -6.42 -2.83 6.01
N ALA A 83 -6.08 -3.68 6.99
CA ALA A 83 -6.47 -3.48 8.38
C ALA A 83 -5.84 -2.19 8.95
N TRP A 84 -4.56 -1.96 8.65
CA TRP A 84 -3.87 -0.73 9.04
C TRP A 84 -4.44 0.52 8.37
N LEU A 85 -4.64 0.51 7.04
CA LEU A 85 -5.14 1.66 6.29
C LEU A 85 -6.53 2.15 6.76
N LYS A 86 -7.39 1.23 7.23
CA LYS A 86 -8.72 1.56 7.76
C LYS A 86 -8.71 2.45 9.01
N ASN A 87 -7.56 2.64 9.66
CA ASN A 87 -7.44 3.51 10.84
C ASN A 87 -7.33 5.01 10.52
N TYR A 88 -7.23 5.37 9.24
CA TYR A 88 -6.97 6.75 8.79
C TYR A 88 -8.17 7.38 8.04
N TRP A 89 -9.38 6.83 8.25
CA TRP A 89 -10.63 7.20 7.56
C TRP A 89 -11.68 7.67 8.57
#